data_AF-A0A1W2EEB8-F1
#
_entry.id   AF-A0A1W2EEB8-F1
#
_cell.length_a   1.000
_cell.length_b   1.000
_cell.length_c   1.000
_cell.angle_alpha   90.00
_cell.angle_beta   90.00
_cell.angle_gamma   90.00
#
_symmetry.space_group_name_H-M   'P 1'
#
loop_
_entity.id
_entity.type
_entity.pdbx_description
1 polymer ?
#
loop_
_entity_poly.entity_id
_entity_poly.type
_entity_poly.pdbx_seq_one_letter_code
_entity_poly.pdbx_strand_id
1 'polypeptide(L)'
;MSETIDRELTAEQLQLLDDFQHLAIEEFGGGNILTAMLGIGPNRHYTDASTDRLLTLIQILEILIDLCGERSKAFHWLIGNACYKEIVGNDPYFCLEDGDESAAFVMLGWLQIIQRFRPADLIAQMFRASAT
;
A
#
# COMPACT_ATOMS: atom_id res chain seq x y z
N MET A 1 -24.01 -11.46 16.67
CA MET A 1 -22.85 -12.30 17.01
C MET A 1 -21.75 -11.84 16.08
N SER A 2 -20.76 -11.13 16.60
CA SER A 2 -19.60 -10.72 15.81
C SER A 2 -18.74 -11.96 15.64
N GLU A 3 -18.73 -12.55 14.46
CA GLU A 3 -17.72 -13.53 14.08
C GLU A 3 -16.40 -12.75 14.01
N THR A 4 -15.69 -12.66 15.13
CA THR A 4 -14.28 -12.27 15.14
C THR A 4 -13.55 -13.40 14.41
N ILE A 5 -13.46 -13.27 13.10
CA ILE A 5 -12.51 -14.04 12.31
C ILE A 5 -11.14 -13.55 12.79
N ASP A 6 -10.46 -14.35 13.61
CA ASP A 6 -9.03 -14.20 13.85
C ASP A 6 -8.33 -14.38 12.49
N ARG A 7 -8.26 -13.30 11.71
CA ARG A 7 -7.51 -13.25 10.46
C ARG A 7 -6.05 -13.05 10.83
N GLU A 8 -5.39 -14.15 11.18
CA GLU A 8 -3.94 -14.15 11.36
C GLU A 8 -3.27 -13.85 10.02
N LEU A 9 -2.44 -12.80 9.99
CA LEU A 9 -1.57 -12.49 8.84
C LEU A 9 -0.51 -13.58 8.71
N THR A 10 -0.16 -13.96 7.48
CA THR A 10 0.91 -14.93 7.26
C THR A 10 2.28 -14.32 7.56
N ALA A 11 3.29 -15.18 7.78
CA ALA A 11 4.67 -14.73 8.00
C ALA A 11 5.19 -13.92 6.80
N GLU A 12 4.83 -14.30 5.58
CA GLU A 12 5.20 -13.57 4.36
C GLU A 12 4.57 -12.18 4.30
N GLN A 13 3.30 -12.05 4.71
CA GLN A 13 2.61 -10.77 4.75
C GLN A 13 3.18 -9.84 5.82
N LEU A 14 3.52 -10.39 6.99
CA LEU A 14 4.22 -9.64 8.03
C LEU A 14 5.60 -9.16 7.56
N GLN A 15 6.36 -10.03 6.88
CA GLN A 15 7.66 -9.65 6.33
C GLN A 15 7.52 -8.59 5.23
N LEU A 16 6.50 -8.68 4.37
CA LEU A 16 6.22 -7.68 3.34
C LEU A 16 5.98 -6.29 3.94
N LEU A 17 5.20 -6.23 5.03
CA LEU A 17 4.93 -4.99 5.75
C LEU A 17 6.19 -4.43 6.42
N ASP A 18 7.01 -5.29 7.04
CA ASP A 18 8.28 -4.91 7.66
C ASP A 18 9.27 -4.36 6.62
N ASP A 19 9.43 -5.05 5.48
CA ASP A 19 10.28 -4.63 4.38
C ASP A 19 9.86 -3.25 3.84
N PHE A 20 8.55 -3.03 3.64
CA PHE A 20 8.04 -1.75 3.16
C PHE A 20 8.24 -0.64 4.19
N GLN A 21 7.97 -0.92 5.47
CA GLN A 21 8.17 0.05 6.55
C GLN A 21 9.64 0.47 6.65
N HIS A 22 10.57 -0.48 6.53
CA HIS A 22 12.00 -0.19 6.59
C HIS A 22 12.41 0.78 5.48
N LEU A 23 12.00 0.50 4.24
CA LEU A 23 12.31 1.37 3.10
C LEU A 23 11.69 2.77 3.26
N ALA A 24 10.43 2.86 3.69
CA ALA A 24 9.75 4.14 3.89
C ALA A 24 10.43 5.02 4.96
N ILE A 25 10.93 4.41 6.03
CA ILE A 25 11.68 5.13 7.07
C ILE A 25 13.03 5.61 6.54
N GLU A 26 13.77 4.74 5.84
CA GLU A 26 15.12 5.05 5.34
C GLU A 26 15.11 6.14 4.27
N GLU A 27 14.20 6.06 3.29
CA GLU A 27 14.22 6.95 2.12
C GLU A 27 13.48 8.28 2.34
N PHE A 28 12.42 8.28 3.16
CA PHE A 28 11.55 9.45 3.30
C PHE A 28 11.70 10.17 4.65
N GLY A 29 12.46 9.59 5.59
CA GLY A 29 12.47 10.06 6.99
C GLY A 29 11.08 10.06 7.62
N GLY A 30 10.15 9.30 7.03
CA GLY A 30 8.75 9.28 7.38
C GLY A 30 8.51 8.67 8.75
N GLY A 31 7.38 9.01 9.36
CA GLY A 31 6.89 8.32 10.55
C GLY A 31 6.65 6.83 10.28
N ASN A 32 6.41 6.06 11.33
CA ASN A 32 6.02 4.67 11.17
C ASN A 32 4.65 4.61 10.45
N ILE A 33 4.63 4.38 9.13
CA ILE A 33 3.41 4.35 8.31
C ILE A 33 2.42 3.31 8.82
N LEU A 34 2.91 2.17 9.34
CA LEU A 34 2.02 1.19 9.95
C LEU A 34 1.31 1.84 11.14
N THR A 35 2.00 2.60 11.99
CA THR A 35 1.37 3.33 13.11
C THR A 35 0.30 4.32 12.63
N ALA A 36 0.59 5.09 11.57
CA ALA A 36 -0.35 6.06 10.99
C ALA A 36 -1.59 5.37 10.40
N MET A 37 -1.40 4.35 9.57
CA MET A 37 -2.48 3.58 8.95
C MET A 37 -3.32 2.79 9.97
N LEU A 38 -2.68 2.30 11.03
CA LEU A 38 -3.31 1.46 12.03
C LEU A 38 -4.04 2.24 13.13
N GLY A 39 -3.73 3.54 13.27
CA GLY A 39 -4.17 4.35 14.41
C GLY A 39 -3.65 3.82 15.75
N ILE A 40 -2.53 3.07 15.75
CA ILE A 40 -2.06 2.33 16.92
C ILE A 40 -1.18 3.21 17.80
N GLY A 41 -1.69 3.61 18.96
CA GLY A 41 -0.85 3.98 20.09
C GLY A 41 -0.06 2.77 20.61
N PRO A 42 0.99 2.96 21.44
CA PRO A 42 2.02 1.96 21.78
C PRO A 42 1.56 0.61 22.39
N ASN A 43 0.26 0.42 22.62
CA ASN A 43 -0.32 -0.84 23.09
C ASN A 43 -0.87 -1.63 21.90
N ARG A 44 -0.15 -2.68 21.51
CA ARG A 44 -0.31 -3.56 20.34
C ARG A 44 -1.62 -4.37 20.28
N HIS A 45 -2.77 -3.75 20.48
CA HIS A 45 -4.07 -4.35 20.25
C HIS A 45 -4.65 -3.81 18.94
N TYR A 46 -4.66 -4.65 17.91
CA TYR A 46 -5.32 -4.33 16.64
C TYR A 46 -6.83 -4.42 16.84
N THR A 47 -7.55 -3.40 16.41
CA THR A 47 -9.01 -3.50 16.24
C THR A 47 -9.32 -4.21 14.92
N ASP A 48 -10.54 -4.72 14.72
CA ASP A 48 -10.96 -5.30 13.44
C ASP A 48 -10.71 -4.32 12.28
N ALA A 49 -10.98 -3.02 12.50
CA ALA A 49 -10.70 -1.95 11.53
C ALA A 49 -9.19 -1.77 11.26
N SER A 50 -8.34 -1.91 12.28
CA SER A 50 -6.88 -1.88 12.13
C SER A 50 -6.40 -3.08 11.29
N THR A 51 -6.99 -4.25 11.49
CA THR A 51 -6.67 -5.46 10.72
C THR A 51 -7.11 -5.33 9.26
N ASP A 52 -8.31 -4.83 9.00
CA ASP A 52 -8.80 -4.62 7.62
C ASP A 52 -7.96 -3.60 6.84
N ARG A 53 -7.44 -2.57 7.53
CA ARG A 53 -6.49 -1.61 6.92
C ARG A 53 -5.16 -2.25 6.57
N LEU A 54 -4.63 -3.15 7.41
CA LEU A 54 -3.41 -3.90 7.06
C LEU A 54 -3.64 -4.80 5.86
N LEU A 55 -4.76 -5.52 5.84
CA LEU A 55 -5.10 -6.38 4.72
C LEU A 55 -5.24 -5.58 3.42
N THR A 56 -5.82 -4.39 3.50
CA THR A 56 -5.92 -3.47 2.35
C THR A 56 -4.54 -3.04 1.87
N LEU A 57 -3.63 -2.64 2.78
CA LEU A 57 -2.25 -2.29 2.42
C LEU A 57 -1.50 -3.48 1.81
N ILE A 58 -1.61 -4.66 2.40
CA ILE A 58 -0.99 -5.89 1.88
C ILE A 58 -1.48 -6.16 0.46
N GLN A 59 -2.79 -6.10 0.21
CA GLN A 59 -3.35 -6.31 -1.12
C GLN A 59 -2.85 -5.27 -2.13
N ILE A 60 -2.75 -3.99 -1.73
CA ILE A 60 -2.17 -2.94 -2.56
C ILE A 60 -0.72 -3.30 -2.93
N LEU A 61 0.10 -3.65 -1.94
CA LEU A 61 1.51 -4.02 -2.15
C LEU A 61 1.66 -5.23 -3.06
N GLU A 62 0.88 -6.29 -2.84
CA GLU A 62 0.90 -7.50 -3.66
C GLU A 62 0.54 -7.21 -5.13
N ILE A 63 -0.49 -6.39 -5.37
CA ILE A 63 -0.86 -5.98 -6.73
C ILE A 63 0.23 -5.12 -7.37
N LEU A 64 0.82 -4.19 -6.61
CA LEU A 64 1.91 -3.35 -7.12
C LEU A 64 3.15 -4.17 -7.47
N ILE A 65 3.52 -5.15 -6.66
CA ILE A 65 4.64 -6.07 -6.95
C ILE A 65 4.40 -6.78 -8.29
N ASP A 66 3.18 -7.25 -8.52
CA ASP A 66 2.79 -7.92 -9.75
C ASP A 66 2.71 -6.97 -10.97
N LEU A 67 2.30 -5.71 -10.80
CA LEU A 67 2.26 -4.71 -11.88
C LEU A 67 3.65 -4.17 -12.25
N CYS A 68 4.48 -3.88 -11.23
CA CYS A 68 5.83 -3.35 -11.38
C CYS A 68 6.86 -4.44 -11.72
N GLY A 69 6.58 -5.71 -11.40
CA GLY A 69 7.44 -6.87 -11.64
C GLY A 69 8.54 -7.09 -10.60
N GLU A 70 8.72 -6.16 -9.66
CA GLU A 70 9.69 -6.29 -8.55
C GLU A 70 9.25 -5.50 -7.32
N ARG A 71 9.70 -5.96 -6.15
CA ARG A 71 9.34 -5.39 -4.84
C ARG A 71 9.83 -3.96 -4.66
N SER A 72 11.08 -3.68 -5.01
CA SER A 72 11.67 -2.34 -4.94
C SER A 72 10.83 -1.30 -5.67
N LYS A 73 10.50 -1.54 -6.95
CA LYS A 73 9.67 -0.61 -7.74
C LYS A 73 8.26 -0.44 -7.17
N ALA A 74 7.66 -1.50 -6.64
CA ALA A 74 6.35 -1.41 -6.00
C ALA A 74 6.38 -0.48 -4.77
N PHE A 75 7.43 -0.60 -3.95
CA PHE A 75 7.60 0.26 -2.78
C PHE A 75 7.84 1.73 -3.17
N HIS A 76 8.73 1.98 -4.13
CA HIS A 76 8.99 3.33 -4.64
C HIS A 76 7.73 3.95 -5.28
N TRP A 77 6.95 3.13 -5.99
CA TRP A 77 5.68 3.56 -6.55
C TRP A 77 4.74 4.04 -5.44
N LEU A 78 4.60 3.26 -4.36
CA LEU A 78 3.72 3.59 -3.26
C LEU A 78 4.21 4.80 -2.45
N ILE A 79 5.52 5.02 -2.39
CA ILE A 79 6.10 6.18 -1.72
C ILE A 79 5.82 7.47 -2.51
N GLY A 80 6.00 7.46 -3.84
CA GLY A 80 5.99 8.70 -4.60
C GLY A 80 5.95 8.51 -6.10
N ASN A 81 4.87 7.93 -6.62
CA ASN A 81 4.68 7.86 -8.07
C ASN A 81 4.22 9.22 -8.64
N ALA A 82 5.05 9.83 -9.49
CA ALA A 82 4.77 11.12 -10.12
C ALA A 82 3.51 11.10 -11.00
N CYS A 83 3.30 10.05 -11.79
CA CYS A 83 2.13 9.93 -12.66
C CYS A 83 0.82 9.84 -11.83
N TYR A 84 0.82 9.06 -10.75
CA TYR A 84 -0.29 9.02 -9.80
C TYR A 84 -0.55 10.40 -9.21
N LYS A 85 0.51 11.08 -8.74
CA LYS A 85 0.40 12.42 -8.17
C LYS A 85 -0.18 13.44 -9.14
N GLU A 86 0.19 13.38 -10.41
CA GLU A 86 -0.36 14.26 -11.46
C GLU A 86 -1.86 14.03 -11.69
N ILE A 87 -2.33 12.78 -11.57
CA ILE A 87 -3.73 12.41 -11.79
C ILE A 87 -4.59 12.69 -10.54
N VAL A 88 -4.11 12.28 -9.37
CA VAL A 88 -4.86 12.27 -8.11
C VAL A 88 -4.64 13.56 -7.31
N GLY A 89 -3.54 14.27 -7.57
CA GLY A 89 -3.19 15.53 -6.89
C GLY A 89 -2.42 15.35 -5.59
N ASN A 90 -2.09 14.12 -5.18
CA ASN A 90 -1.33 13.83 -3.97
C ASN A 90 -0.43 12.58 -4.15
N ASP A 91 0.60 12.44 -3.33
CA ASP A 91 1.46 11.25 -3.34
C ASP A 91 0.68 10.02 -2.82
N PRO A 92 0.89 8.82 -3.40
CA PRO A 92 0.17 7.62 -2.95
C PRO A 92 0.37 7.33 -1.46
N TYR A 93 1.57 7.61 -0.94
CA TYR A 93 1.90 7.45 0.48
C TYR A 93 1.00 8.29 1.37
N PHE A 94 0.83 9.58 1.06
CA PHE A 94 -0.01 10.49 1.86
C PHE A 94 -1.49 10.13 1.77
N CYS A 95 -1.95 9.60 0.63
CA CYS A 95 -3.30 9.06 0.51
C CYS A 95 -3.56 7.90 1.49
N LEU A 96 -2.52 7.16 1.90
CA LEU A 96 -2.63 6.04 2.83
C LEU A 96 -2.32 6.46 4.28
N GLU A 97 -1.38 7.38 4.50
CA GLU A 97 -0.93 7.82 5.82
C GLU A 97 -2.04 8.51 6.63
N ASP A 98 -2.89 9.32 5.99
CA ASP A 98 -3.95 10.10 6.67
C ASP A 98 -5.06 9.22 7.28
N GLY A 99 -5.00 7.90 7.11
CA GLY A 99 -6.01 6.97 7.60
C GLY A 99 -7.35 7.13 6.90
N ASP A 100 -7.39 7.81 5.75
CA ASP A 100 -8.55 7.88 4.88
C ASP A 100 -8.77 6.53 4.21
N GLU A 101 -9.54 5.71 4.90
CA GLU A 101 -9.97 4.39 4.45
C GLU A 101 -10.63 4.42 3.07
N SER A 102 -11.29 5.54 2.72
CA SER A 102 -11.90 5.72 1.39
C SER A 102 -10.83 5.80 0.30
N ALA A 103 -9.73 6.52 0.55
CA ALA A 103 -8.63 6.66 -0.39
C ALA A 103 -7.92 5.31 -0.63
N ALA A 104 -7.69 4.54 0.43
CA ALA A 104 -7.12 3.20 0.34
C ALA A 104 -8.01 2.24 -0.48
N PHE A 105 -9.32 2.23 -0.23
CA PHE A 105 -10.25 1.40 -1.00
C PHE A 105 -10.35 1.81 -2.47
N VAL A 106 -10.34 3.12 -2.76
CA VAL A 106 -10.34 3.61 -4.14
C VAL A 106 -9.06 3.18 -4.85
N MET A 107 -7.89 3.36 -4.23
CA MET A 107 -6.62 2.91 -4.78
C MET A 107 -6.63 1.41 -5.06
N LEU A 108 -7.04 0.60 -4.09
CA LEU A 108 -7.15 -0.85 -4.24
C LEU A 108 -8.08 -1.23 -5.41
N GLY A 109 -9.26 -0.60 -5.51
CA GLY A 109 -10.20 -0.86 -6.59
C GLY A 109 -9.61 -0.55 -7.97
N TRP A 110 -8.91 0.58 -8.12
CA TRP A 110 -8.21 0.92 -9.36
C TRP A 110 -7.10 -0.08 -9.70
N LEU A 111 -6.27 -0.44 -8.72
CA LEU A 111 -5.19 -1.39 -8.91
C LEU A 111 -5.72 -2.78 -9.31
N GLN A 112 -6.81 -3.25 -8.70
CA GLN A 112 -7.47 -4.52 -9.07
C GLN A 112 -7.99 -4.50 -10.51
N ILE A 113 -8.59 -3.39 -10.95
CA ILE A 113 -9.03 -3.22 -12.35
C ILE A 113 -7.82 -3.30 -13.29
N ILE A 114 -6.74 -2.57 -12.99
CA ILE A 114 -5.52 -2.56 -13.82
C ILE A 114 -4.87 -3.95 -13.85
N GLN A 115 -4.79 -4.64 -12.71
CA GLN A 115 -4.28 -6.01 -12.62
C GLN A 115 -5.12 -6.99 -13.43
N ARG A 116 -6.44 -6.84 -13.41
CA ARG A 116 -7.37 -7.74 -14.11
C ARG A 116 -7.28 -7.59 -15.62
N PHE A 117 -7.26 -6.35 -16.12
CA PHE A 117 -7.35 -6.07 -17.55
C PHE A 117 -6.00 -5.85 -18.23
N ARG A 118 -4.93 -5.63 -17.46
CA ARG A 118 -3.55 -5.40 -17.92
C ARG A 118 -3.45 -4.45 -19.13
N PRO A 119 -4.01 -3.23 -19.07
CA PRO A 119 -3.88 -2.25 -20.14
C PRO A 119 -2.39 -1.89 -20.37
N ALA A 120 -1.83 -2.32 -21.50
CA ALA A 120 -0.38 -2.29 -21.73
C ALA A 120 0.23 -0.88 -21.63
N ASP A 121 -0.40 0.11 -22.26
CA ASP A 121 0.09 1.49 -22.27
C ASP A 121 0.04 2.13 -20.87
N LEU A 122 -1.02 1.85 -20.11
CA LEU A 122 -1.16 2.33 -18.74
C LEU A 122 -0.14 1.66 -17.83
N ILE A 123 0.08 0.35 -17.98
CA ILE A 123 1.12 -0.37 -17.22
C ILE A 123 2.50 0.22 -17.53
N ALA A 124 2.79 0.46 -18.80
CA ALA A 124 4.05 1.04 -19.24
C ALA A 124 4.28 2.43 -18.64
N GLN A 125 3.26 3.30 -18.66
CA GLN A 125 3.37 4.67 -18.17
C GLN A 125 3.35 4.79 -16.64
N MET A 126 2.48 4.04 -15.95
CA MET A 126 2.30 4.21 -14.51
C MET A 126 3.21 3.36 -13.65
N PHE A 127 3.58 2.15 -14.10
CA PHE A 127 4.24 1.14 -13.26
C PHE A 127 5.62 0.71 -13.78
N ARG A 128 5.92 1.02 -15.04
CA ARG A 128 7.20 0.66 -15.68
C ARG A 128 7.96 1.85 -16.24
N ALA A 129 7.46 3.07 -16.05
CA ALA A 129 8.15 4.26 -16.51
C ALA A 129 9.50 4.34 -15.80
N SER A 130 10.52 4.38 -16.65
CA SER A 130 11.92 4.14 -16.38
C SER A 130 12.45 4.94 -15.20
N ALA A 131 13.36 4.29 -14.46
CA ALA A 131 14.40 4.97 -13.71
C ALA A 131 14.91 6.19 -14.51
N THR A 132 14.62 7.38 -14.00
CA THR A 132 15.34 8.61 -14.34
C THR A 132 16.25 8.96 -13.21
#